data_AF-A0A528N1L2-F1
#
_entry.id   AF-A0A528N1L2-F1
#
_cell.length_a   1.000
_cell.length_b   1.000
_cell.length_c   1.000
_cell.angle_alpha   90.00
_cell.angle_beta   90.00
_cell.angle_gamma   90.00
#
_symmetry.space_group_name_H-M   'P 1'
#
loop_
_entity.id
_entity.type
_entity.pdbx_description
1 polymer ?
#
loop_
_entity_poly.entity_id
_entity_poly.type
_entity_poly.pdbx_seq_one_letter_code
_entity_poly.pdbx_strand_id
1 'polypeptide(L)' 'GQLIHIDWNMRMVVVKLSSYPDFTSIAFSVATLRAVHAIAAALA' A
#
# COMPACT_ATOMS: atom_id res chain seq x y z
N GLY A 1 -5.05 6.54 4.28
CA GLY A 1 -6.39 6.13 3.83
C GLY A 1 -6.46 4.67 3.46
N GLN A 2 -7.69 4.16 3.34
CA GLN A 2 -7.99 2.84 2.79
C GLN A 2 -7.36 2.70 1.40
N LEU A 3 -6.78 1.55 1.07
CA LEU A 3 -6.14 1.30 -0.23
C LEU A 3 -6.48 -0.10 -0.73
N ILE A 4 -6.88 -0.19 -2.00
CA ILE A 4 -6.89 -1.41 -2.78
C ILE A 4 -5.87 -1.21 -3.89
N HIS A 5 -4.86 -2.08 -3.94
CA HIS A 5 -3.79 -2.04 -4.94
C HIS A 5 -3.65 -3.39 -5.62
N ILE A 6 -3.60 -3.41 -6.95
CA ILE A 6 -3.47 -4.61 -7.76
C ILE A 6 -2.20 -4.46 -8.59
N ASP A 7 -1.24 -5.35 -8.36
CA ASP A 7 -0.01 -5.46 -9.13
C ASP A 7 -0.04 -6.74 -9.97
N TRP A 8 -0.23 -6.59 -11.28
CA TRP A 8 -0.27 -7.70 -12.22
C TRP A 8 1.12 -8.29 -12.51
N ASN A 9 2.18 -7.49 -12.39
CA ASN A 9 3.55 -7.95 -12.61
C ASN A 9 3.96 -8.92 -11.51
N MET A 10 3.59 -8.59 -10.26
CA MET A 10 3.86 -9.43 -9.09
C MET A 10 2.72 -10.39 -8.74
N ARG A 11 1.64 -10.42 -9.54
CA ARG A 11 0.41 -11.22 -9.31
C ARG A 11 -0.12 -11.06 -7.88
N MET A 12 -0.11 -9.83 -7.37
CA MET A 12 -0.41 -9.49 -5.98
C MET A 12 -1.60 -8.55 -5.88
N VAL A 13 -2.46 -8.78 -4.88
CA VAL A 13 -3.52 -7.86 -4.48
C VAL A 13 -3.30 -7.47 -3.03
N VAL A 14 -3.24 -6.16 -2.76
CA VAL A 14 -3.09 -5.60 -1.42
C VAL A 14 -4.34 -4.83 -1.04
N VAL A 15 -4.92 -5.20 0.11
CA VAL A 15 -5.98 -4.45 0.77
C VAL A 15 -5.41 -3.92 2.08
N LYS A 16 -5.27 -2.60 2.18
CA LYS A 16 -4.78 -1.94 3.39
C LYS A 16 -5.90 -1.16 4.04
N LEU A 17 -6.31 -1.63 5.21
CA LEU A 17 -7.34 -1.00 6.02
C LEU A 17 -6.71 -0.13 7.11
N SER A 18 -7.21 1.09 7.29
CA SER A 18 -6.67 2.00 8.31
C SER A 18 -7.71 2.98 8.83
N SER A 19 -7.63 3.31 10.12
CA SER A 19 -8.51 4.27 10.80
C SER A 19 -7.88 5.65 11.02
N TYR A 20 -6.76 5.96 10.34
CA TYR A 20 -6.11 7.27 10.49
C TYR A 20 -7.02 8.40 9.96
N PRO A 21 -7.17 9.51 10.71
CA PRO A 21 -8.18 10.53 10.43
C PRO A 21 -7.87 11.39 9.21
N ASP A 22 -6.60 11.54 8.85
CA ASP A 22 -6.16 12.31 7.69
C ASP A 22 -5.83 11.40 6.51
N PHE A 23 -6.78 11.34 5.57
CA PHE A 23 -6.66 10.59 4.32
C PHE A 23 -5.81 11.31 3.27
N THR A 24 -5.52 12.60 3.47
CA THR A 24 -4.78 13.46 2.52
C THR A 24 -3.31 13.64 2.88
N SER A 25 -2.87 13.11 4.02
CA SER A 25 -1.47 13.14 4.42
C SER A 25 -0.57 12.46 3.37
N ILE A 26 0.27 13.28 2.74
CA ILE A 26 1.27 12.83 1.76
C ILE A 26 2.27 11.88 2.44
N ALA A 27 2.70 12.19 3.67
CA ALA A 27 3.65 11.36 4.41
C ALA A 27 3.13 9.94 4.63
N PHE A 28 1.87 9.79 5.06
CA PHE A 28 1.26 8.46 5.23
C PHE A 28 1.01 7.75 3.91
N SER A 29 0.76 8.48 2.82
CA SER A 29 0.61 7.90 1.49
C SER A 29 1.93 7.33 0.98
N VAL A 30 3.03 8.08 1.10
CA VAL A 30 4.38 7.62 0.76
C VAL A 30 4.78 6.40 1.59
N ALA A 31 4.54 6.43 2.90
CA ALA A 31 4.84 5.30 3.78
C ALA A 31 4.05 4.03 3.39
N THR A 32 2.77 4.19 3.02
CA THR A 32 1.93 3.07 2.56
C THR A 32 2.49 2.44 1.30
N LEU A 33 2.86 3.23 0.30
CA LEU A 33 3.42 2.71 -0.96
C LEU A 33 4.79 2.04 -0.75
N ARG A 34 5.64 2.61 0.11
CA ARG A 34 6.92 1.97 0.48
C ARG A 34 6.71 0.58 1.08
N ALA A 35 5.73 0.43 1.97
CA ALA A 35 5.41 -0.85 2.56
C ALA A 35 4.89 -1.85 1.52
N VAL A 36 4.01 -1.42 0.61
CA VAL A 36 3.50 -2.25 -0.50
C VAL A 36 4.66 -2.75 -1.36
N HIS A 37 5.56 -1.87 -1.80
CA HIS A 37 6.71 -2.28 -2.62
C HIS A 37 7.67 -3.23 -1.90
N ALA A 38 7.89 -3.03 -0.59
CA ALA A 38 8.74 -3.92 0.20
C ALA A 38 8.14 -5.34 0.31
N ILE A 39 6.82 -5.44 0.51
CA ILE A 39 6.11 -6.73 0.50
C ILE A 39 6.21 -7.37 -0.87
N ALA A 40 5.96 -6.60 -1.93
CA ALA A 40 6.03 -7.08 -3.30
C ALA A 40 7.42 -7.67 -3.61
N ALA A 41 8.49 -6.97 -3.23
CA ALA A 41 9.86 -7.44 -3.39
C ALA A 41 10.19 -8.69 -2.56
N ALA A 42 9.59 -8.86 -1.38
CA ALA A 42 9.78 -10.04 -0.54
C ALA A 42 9.03 -11.28 -1.04
N LEU A 43 8.02 -11.09 -1.91
CA LEU A 43 7.21 -12.16 -2.48
C LEU A 43 7.63 -12.58 -3.90
N ALA A 44 8.59 -11.85 -4.51
CA ALA A 44 9.19 -12.17 -5.80
C ALA A 44 10.24 -13.28 -5.68
#